data_AF-A0AAU3PVP0-F1
#
_entry.id   AF-A0AAU3PVP0-F1
#
_cell.length_a   1.000
_cell.length_b   1.000
_cell.length_c   1.000
_cell.angle_alpha   90.00
_cell.angle_beta   90.00
_cell.angle_gamma   90.00
#
_symmetry.space_group_name_H-M   'P 1'
#
loop_
_entity.id
_entity.type
_entity.pdbx_description
1 polymer ?
#
loop_
_entity_poly.entity_id
_entity_poly.type
_entity_poly.pdbx_seq_one_letter_code
_entity_poly.pdbx_strand_id
1 'polypeptide(L)'
;MLSKASSLWYVDAPDPTAVLRANHDPDPDAALALATQLYADHDVVPGMVGTLGACAGPDRGEVYIGCYPGVTVVCSPQSAQVYPTTLPDLLVRPLASEHTYLVAFDTAHGWGAYAQWERGEFRRAFSATRVNILEDEGLPRVWERPFWAGEHPVDWQPGEMPDPQALPFDPPDFADAANNQWLGFHYRAGAENESALSPGDISVCGFTLLPKGHQTNPAEVIPAPRRAVDGTARRRGIFGWLGGDRVSQHE
;
A
#
# COMPACT_ATOMS: atom_id res chain seq x y z
N MET A 1 -7.38 5.93 8.19
CA MET A 1 -7.63 5.22 6.92
C MET A 1 -6.35 5.25 6.12
N LEU A 2 -5.96 4.14 5.48
CA LEU A 2 -4.75 4.12 4.67
C LEU A 2 -4.98 4.93 3.38
N SER A 3 -3.97 5.70 2.97
CA SER A 3 -3.99 6.45 1.71
C SER A 3 -3.45 5.63 0.52
N LYS A 4 -2.68 4.58 0.80
CA LYS A 4 -2.09 3.71 -0.23
C LYS A 4 -1.99 2.28 0.29
N ALA A 5 -2.26 1.32 -0.59
CA ALA A 5 -1.93 -0.07 -0.38
C ALA A 5 -1.46 -0.70 -1.70
N SER A 6 -0.64 -1.73 -1.60
CA SER A 6 -0.08 -2.49 -2.71
C SER A 6 0.27 -3.88 -2.21
N SER A 7 -0.70 -4.79 -2.27
CA SER A 7 -0.64 -6.10 -1.62
C SER A 7 -0.99 -7.23 -2.56
N LEU A 8 -0.31 -8.36 -2.36
CA LEU A 8 -0.64 -9.67 -2.90
C LEU A 8 -0.97 -10.61 -1.75
N TRP A 9 -2.02 -11.39 -1.91
CA TRP A 9 -2.48 -12.37 -0.92
C TRP A 9 -2.52 -13.73 -1.57
N TYR A 10 -1.83 -14.69 -0.97
CA TYR A 10 -1.86 -16.11 -1.34
C TYR A 10 -2.68 -16.85 -0.28
N VAL A 11 -3.79 -17.46 -0.69
CA VAL A 11 -4.78 -17.99 0.24
C VAL A 11 -5.14 -19.42 -0.14
N ASP A 12 -4.90 -20.31 0.82
CA ASP A 12 -5.28 -21.73 0.82
C ASP A 12 -6.31 -22.03 1.92
N ALA A 13 -6.36 -21.17 2.95
CA ALA A 13 -7.30 -21.31 4.06
C ALA A 13 -8.75 -21.06 3.60
N PRO A 14 -9.72 -21.91 4.02
CA PRO A 14 -11.14 -21.70 3.69
C PRO A 14 -11.75 -20.49 4.42
N ASP A 15 -11.17 -20.10 5.55
CA ASP A 15 -11.56 -18.91 6.31
C ASP A 15 -10.29 -18.09 6.67
N PRO A 16 -9.80 -17.25 5.75
CA PRO A 16 -8.59 -16.46 5.98
C PRO A 16 -8.75 -15.48 7.15
N THR A 17 -9.95 -14.96 7.38
CA THR A 17 -10.21 -14.00 8.48
C THR A 17 -10.05 -14.67 9.84
N ALA A 18 -10.55 -15.90 10.01
CA ALA A 18 -10.36 -16.66 11.24
C ALA A 18 -8.87 -16.97 11.50
N VAL A 19 -8.10 -17.31 10.46
CA VAL A 19 -6.66 -17.51 10.56
C VAL A 19 -5.96 -16.24 11.05
N LEU A 20 -6.23 -15.09 10.42
CA LEU A 20 -5.59 -13.82 10.78
C LEU A 20 -5.98 -13.35 12.19
N ARG A 21 -7.21 -13.61 12.65
CA ARG A 21 -7.62 -13.32 14.04
C ARG A 21 -6.94 -14.22 15.06
N ALA A 22 -6.72 -15.48 14.72
CA ALA A 22 -6.15 -16.47 15.65
C ALA A 22 -4.62 -16.38 15.75
N ASN A 23 -3.95 -15.84 14.72
CA ASN A 23 -2.50 -15.79 14.62
C ASN A 23 -2.05 -14.33 14.48
N HIS A 24 -1.57 -13.75 15.57
CA HIS A 24 -1.11 -12.35 15.60
C HIS A 24 0.29 -12.16 14.99
N ASP A 25 1.15 -13.18 15.12
CA ASP A 25 2.54 -13.11 14.73
C ASP A 25 2.79 -13.99 13.48
N PRO A 26 3.34 -13.43 12.38
CA PRO A 26 3.71 -14.21 11.21
C PRO A 26 4.95 -15.06 11.48
N ASP A 27 5.13 -16.12 10.68
CA ASP A 27 6.36 -16.91 10.66
C ASP A 27 7.50 -16.11 9.98
N PRO A 28 8.53 -15.67 10.73
CA PRO A 28 9.61 -14.85 10.18
C PRO A 28 10.56 -15.62 9.26
N ASP A 29 10.75 -16.93 9.50
CA ASP A 29 11.64 -17.77 8.69
C ASP A 29 10.99 -18.04 7.33
N ALA A 30 9.69 -18.35 7.33
CA ALA A 30 8.91 -18.50 6.11
C ALA A 30 8.85 -17.18 5.32
N ALA A 31 8.68 -16.05 5.99
CA ALA A 31 8.68 -14.73 5.37
C ALA A 31 10.03 -14.41 4.70
N LEU A 32 11.14 -14.67 5.39
CA LEU A 32 12.49 -14.46 4.84
C LEU A 32 12.79 -15.38 3.65
N ALA A 33 12.37 -16.65 3.73
CA ALA A 33 12.51 -17.60 2.64
C ALA A 33 11.75 -17.13 1.39
N LEU A 34 10.49 -16.69 1.57
CA LEU A 34 9.69 -16.15 0.46
C LEU A 34 10.29 -14.86 -0.12
N ALA A 35 10.75 -13.94 0.73
CA ALA A 35 11.42 -12.72 0.27
C ALA A 35 12.64 -13.04 -0.59
N THR A 36 13.46 -14.00 -0.15
CA THR A 36 14.66 -14.44 -0.88
C THR A 36 14.31 -15.12 -2.20
N GLN A 37 13.23 -15.88 -2.25
CA GLN A 37 12.73 -16.50 -3.49
C GLN A 37 12.22 -15.46 -4.49
N LEU A 38 11.37 -14.53 -4.05
CA LEU A 38 10.75 -13.51 -4.91
C LEU A 38 11.76 -12.48 -5.41
N TYR A 39 12.76 -12.15 -4.59
CA TYR A 39 13.78 -11.16 -4.87
C TYR A 39 15.15 -11.81 -5.02
N ALA A 40 15.22 -12.93 -5.74
CA ALA A 40 16.43 -13.70 -5.92
C ALA A 40 17.61 -12.89 -6.49
N ASP A 41 17.36 -11.74 -7.13
CA ASP A 41 18.35 -10.80 -7.68
C ASP A 41 18.78 -9.66 -6.75
N HIS A 42 18.33 -9.68 -5.49
CA HIS A 42 18.68 -8.70 -4.46
C HIS A 42 19.30 -9.40 -3.25
N ASP A 43 20.12 -8.66 -2.51
CA ASP A 43 20.48 -9.04 -1.15
C ASP A 43 19.33 -8.62 -0.23
N VAL A 44 18.67 -9.60 0.41
CA VAL A 44 17.51 -9.38 1.28
C VAL A 44 17.98 -9.23 2.72
N VAL A 45 17.76 -8.05 3.30
CA VAL A 45 18.15 -7.73 4.68
C VAL A 45 16.89 -7.66 5.55
N PRO A 46 16.77 -8.52 6.59
CA PRO A 46 15.68 -8.43 7.55
C PRO A 46 15.63 -7.06 8.24
N GLY A 47 14.44 -6.50 8.34
CA GLY A 47 14.15 -5.22 8.97
C GLY A 47 13.22 -5.37 10.18
N MET A 48 12.52 -4.28 10.50
CA MET A 48 11.55 -4.28 11.60
C MET A 48 10.28 -5.07 11.24
N VAL A 49 9.64 -5.64 12.26
CA VAL A 49 8.26 -6.11 12.18
C VAL A 49 7.35 -4.89 12.29
N GLY A 50 6.41 -4.76 11.36
CA GLY A 50 5.38 -3.73 11.35
C GLY A 50 3.99 -4.35 11.28
N THR A 51 2.98 -3.53 11.01
CA THR A 51 1.61 -3.99 10.74
C THR A 51 1.18 -3.52 9.37
N LEU A 52 0.20 -4.18 8.75
CA LEU A 52 -0.35 -3.74 7.47
C LEU A 52 -0.85 -2.30 7.52
N GLY A 53 -1.30 -1.84 8.68
CA GLY A 53 -1.73 -0.46 8.92
C GLY A 53 -0.67 0.60 8.57
N ALA A 54 0.62 0.26 8.68
CA ALA A 54 1.73 1.15 8.33
C ALA A 54 2.50 0.69 7.08
N CYS A 55 2.45 -0.61 6.75
CA CYS A 55 3.35 -1.23 5.79
C CYS A 55 2.69 -1.65 4.47
N ALA A 56 1.38 -1.48 4.31
CA ALA A 56 0.67 -1.93 3.11
C ALA A 56 1.05 -1.16 1.83
N GLY A 57 1.62 0.04 1.94
CA GLY A 57 2.09 0.86 0.82
C GLY A 57 3.60 1.11 0.87
N PRO A 58 4.44 0.09 0.68
CA PRO A 58 5.90 0.20 0.85
C PRO A 58 6.55 1.17 -0.13
N ASP A 59 7.70 1.70 0.28
CA ASP A 59 8.61 2.47 -0.57
C ASP A 59 9.44 1.55 -1.50
N ARG A 60 10.10 2.16 -2.48
CA ARG A 60 10.97 1.44 -3.41
C ARG A 60 12.14 0.80 -2.65
N GLY A 61 12.33 -0.50 -2.82
CA GLY A 61 13.38 -1.25 -2.14
C GLY A 61 12.95 -1.83 -0.80
N GLU A 62 11.67 -1.68 -0.43
CA GLU A 62 11.09 -2.34 0.74
C GLU A 62 10.06 -3.38 0.30
N VAL A 63 10.02 -4.49 1.04
CA VAL A 63 8.95 -5.48 0.97
C VAL A 63 8.55 -5.90 2.37
N TYR A 64 7.26 -6.08 2.60
CA TYR A 64 6.75 -6.59 3.86
C TYR A 64 5.97 -7.88 3.63
N ILE A 65 6.24 -8.92 4.39
CA ILE A 65 5.64 -10.24 4.21
C ILE A 65 5.09 -10.74 5.54
N GLY A 66 3.82 -11.17 5.54
CA GLY A 66 3.22 -11.88 6.65
C GLY A 66 2.86 -13.30 6.23
N CYS A 67 3.50 -14.30 6.82
CA CYS A 67 3.22 -15.71 6.58
C CYS A 67 2.42 -16.31 7.74
N TYR A 68 1.19 -16.74 7.47
CA TYR A 68 0.28 -17.36 8.42
C TYR A 68 -0.17 -18.73 7.91
N PRO A 69 -0.75 -19.60 8.74
CA PRO A 69 -1.24 -20.90 8.30
C PRO A 69 -2.27 -20.81 7.14
N GLY A 70 -1.82 -21.09 5.91
CA GLY A 70 -2.66 -21.03 4.70
C GLY A 70 -3.03 -19.63 4.21
N VAL A 71 -2.40 -18.57 4.75
CA VAL A 71 -2.60 -17.18 4.32
C VAL A 71 -1.26 -16.48 4.33
N THR A 72 -0.84 -15.93 3.18
CA THR A 72 0.38 -15.15 3.07
C THR A 72 0.09 -13.82 2.41
N VAL A 73 0.55 -12.72 3.00
CA VAL A 73 0.52 -11.38 2.39
C VAL A 73 1.92 -10.94 1.99
N VAL A 74 2.03 -10.32 0.82
CA VAL A 74 3.23 -9.64 0.34
C VAL A 74 2.86 -8.21 -0.06
N CYS A 75 3.35 -7.24 0.69
CA CYS A 75 3.26 -5.83 0.34
C CYS A 75 4.52 -5.43 -0.42
N SER A 76 4.35 -5.02 -1.67
CA SER A 76 5.45 -4.65 -2.57
C SER A 76 5.03 -3.55 -3.52
N PRO A 77 5.90 -2.61 -3.90
CA PRO A 77 5.59 -1.64 -4.96
C PRO A 77 5.25 -2.30 -6.29
N GLN A 78 5.71 -3.54 -6.52
CA GLN A 78 5.41 -4.30 -7.74
C GLN A 78 3.94 -4.73 -7.84
N SER A 79 3.21 -4.75 -6.73
CA SER A 79 1.78 -5.09 -6.72
C SER A 79 0.90 -3.92 -7.17
N ALA A 80 1.43 -2.69 -7.23
CA ALA A 80 0.71 -1.49 -7.67
C ALA A 80 0.77 -1.38 -9.21
N GLN A 81 0.18 -2.36 -9.89
CA GLN A 81 0.11 -2.39 -11.36
C GLN A 81 -1.13 -1.66 -11.86
N VAL A 82 -0.94 -0.74 -12.80
CA VAL A 82 -2.05 -0.08 -13.51
C VAL A 82 -2.90 -1.10 -14.27
N TYR A 83 -2.27 -2.13 -14.82
CA TYR A 83 -2.91 -3.28 -15.46
C TYR A 83 -2.59 -4.53 -14.62
N PRO A 84 -3.41 -4.87 -13.61
CA PRO A 84 -3.22 -6.07 -12.82
C PRO A 84 -2.93 -7.35 -13.61
N THR A 85 -3.46 -7.52 -14.83
CA THR A 85 -3.15 -8.69 -15.67
C THR A 85 -1.69 -8.79 -16.11
N THR A 86 -0.93 -7.69 -16.07
CA THR A 86 0.50 -7.69 -16.41
C THR A 86 1.40 -8.04 -15.23
N LEU A 87 0.83 -8.46 -14.09
CA LEU A 87 1.60 -8.91 -12.94
C LEU A 87 2.50 -10.09 -13.36
N PRO A 88 3.81 -10.07 -13.03
CA PRO A 88 4.70 -11.17 -13.35
C PRO A 88 4.24 -12.51 -12.78
N ASP A 89 4.32 -13.59 -13.57
CA ASP A 89 3.90 -14.95 -13.17
C ASP A 89 4.50 -15.42 -11.83
N LEU A 90 5.75 -15.02 -11.54
CA LEU A 90 6.43 -15.32 -10.28
C LEU A 90 5.67 -14.76 -9.05
N LEU A 91 5.02 -13.61 -9.21
CA LEU A 91 4.19 -12.98 -8.19
C LEU A 91 2.73 -13.47 -8.24
N VAL A 92 2.28 -14.03 -9.37
CA VAL A 92 0.94 -14.62 -9.47
C VAL A 92 0.84 -15.90 -8.64
N ARG A 93 1.86 -16.77 -8.64
CA ARG A 93 1.78 -18.06 -7.93
C ARG A 93 3.12 -18.58 -7.39
N PRO A 94 3.76 -17.90 -6.42
CA PRO A 94 5.01 -18.37 -5.82
C PRO A 94 4.85 -19.58 -4.90
N LEU A 95 3.67 -19.76 -4.28
CA LEU A 95 3.42 -20.75 -3.23
C LEU A 95 2.48 -21.90 -3.65
N ALA A 96 2.25 -22.10 -4.96
CA ALA A 96 1.27 -23.06 -5.47
C ALA A 96 -0.17 -22.90 -4.91
N SER A 97 -0.49 -21.75 -4.30
CA SER A 97 -1.77 -21.52 -3.61
C SER A 97 -3.00 -21.62 -4.52
N GLU A 98 -4.14 -21.92 -3.90
CA GLU A 98 -5.46 -22.03 -4.51
C GLU A 98 -5.96 -20.67 -5.00
N HIS A 99 -5.78 -19.61 -4.22
CA HIS A 99 -6.16 -18.26 -4.60
C HIS A 99 -5.00 -17.28 -4.49
N THR A 100 -4.90 -16.39 -5.48
CA THR A 100 -4.07 -15.20 -5.41
C THR A 100 -4.94 -13.97 -5.61
N TYR A 101 -4.84 -13.01 -4.70
CA TYR A 101 -5.53 -11.73 -4.80
C TYR A 101 -4.53 -10.59 -4.85
N LEU A 102 -4.72 -9.66 -5.78
CA LEU A 102 -4.04 -8.37 -5.79
C LEU A 102 -5.03 -7.32 -5.32
N VAL A 103 -4.58 -6.46 -4.40
CA VAL A 103 -5.31 -5.25 -4.01
C VAL A 103 -4.31 -4.10 -3.95
N ALA A 104 -4.55 -3.08 -4.75
CA ALA A 104 -3.73 -1.87 -4.78
C ALA A 104 -4.59 -0.63 -4.92
N PHE A 105 -4.20 0.45 -4.26
CA PHE A 105 -4.86 1.74 -4.40
C PHE A 105 -3.95 2.89 -3.99
N ASP A 106 -4.26 4.07 -4.51
CA ASP A 106 -3.65 5.35 -4.12
C ASP A 106 -4.72 6.44 -4.14
N THR A 107 -5.13 6.90 -2.95
CA THR A 107 -6.18 7.90 -2.79
C THR A 107 -5.77 9.28 -3.29
N ALA A 108 -4.47 9.59 -3.35
CA ALA A 108 -4.00 10.86 -3.89
C ALA A 108 -4.28 10.98 -5.39
N HIS A 109 -4.30 9.83 -6.08
CA HIS A 109 -4.59 9.74 -7.51
C HIS A 109 -6.04 9.30 -7.82
N GLY A 110 -6.85 9.05 -6.80
CA GLY A 110 -8.19 8.47 -6.97
C GLY A 110 -8.18 7.15 -7.73
N TRP A 111 -7.09 6.37 -7.58
CA TRP A 111 -6.84 5.13 -8.31
C TRP A 111 -7.02 3.92 -7.41
N GLY A 112 -7.67 2.89 -7.92
CA GLY A 112 -7.81 1.60 -7.26
C GLY A 112 -7.83 0.46 -8.26
N ALA A 113 -7.25 -0.66 -7.86
CA ALA A 113 -7.16 -1.86 -8.66
C ALA A 113 -7.22 -3.12 -7.81
N TYR A 114 -7.79 -4.17 -8.39
CA TYR A 114 -7.75 -5.52 -7.82
C TYR A 114 -7.65 -6.56 -8.92
N ALA A 115 -7.15 -7.74 -8.56
CA ALA A 115 -7.25 -8.91 -9.41
C ALA A 115 -7.31 -10.21 -8.62
N GLN A 116 -7.85 -11.23 -9.27
CA GLN A 116 -8.02 -12.56 -8.73
C GLN A 116 -7.48 -13.60 -9.73
N TRP A 117 -6.66 -14.50 -9.21
CA TRP A 117 -6.28 -15.74 -9.87
C TRP A 117 -6.71 -16.92 -9.00
N GLU A 118 -6.98 -18.05 -9.66
CA GLU A 118 -7.26 -19.32 -9.00
C GLU A 118 -6.30 -20.37 -9.56
N ARG A 119 -5.47 -20.97 -8.70
CA ARG A 119 -4.40 -21.90 -9.09
C ARG A 119 -3.51 -21.32 -10.20
N GLY A 120 -3.29 -20.01 -10.16
CA GLY A 120 -2.51 -19.25 -11.14
C GLY A 120 -3.24 -18.90 -12.44
N GLU A 121 -4.46 -19.38 -12.65
CA GLU A 121 -5.28 -18.98 -13.79
C GLU A 121 -6.00 -17.66 -13.50
N PHE A 122 -5.95 -16.74 -14.45
CA PHE A 122 -6.67 -15.47 -14.37
C PHE A 122 -8.19 -15.67 -14.27
N ARG A 123 -8.83 -14.87 -13.41
CA ARG A 123 -10.29 -14.91 -13.21
C ARG A 123 -10.99 -13.57 -13.37
N ARG A 124 -10.42 -12.49 -12.81
CA ARG A 124 -11.01 -11.14 -12.79
C ARG A 124 -9.92 -10.12 -12.49
N ALA A 125 -9.91 -8.99 -13.20
CA ALA A 125 -9.09 -7.82 -12.86
C ALA A 125 -9.86 -6.54 -13.18
N PHE A 126 -9.77 -5.57 -12.28
CA PHE A 126 -10.32 -4.24 -12.47
C PHE A 126 -9.28 -3.21 -12.03
N SER A 127 -9.16 -2.11 -12.77
CA SER A 127 -8.32 -0.97 -12.43
C SER A 127 -8.95 0.29 -13.01
N ALA A 128 -9.08 1.33 -12.20
CA ALA A 128 -9.68 2.58 -12.66
C ALA A 128 -9.19 3.79 -11.86
N THR A 129 -9.27 4.95 -12.49
CA THR A 129 -9.47 6.23 -11.78
C THR A 129 -10.95 6.57 -11.80
N ARG A 130 -11.37 7.60 -11.06
CA ARG A 130 -12.78 8.00 -11.02
C ARG A 130 -13.41 8.25 -12.39
N VAL A 131 -12.64 8.68 -13.39
CA VAL A 131 -13.17 9.06 -14.72
C VAL A 131 -12.69 8.13 -15.84
N ASN A 132 -11.87 7.13 -15.53
CA ASN A 132 -11.31 6.25 -16.54
C ASN A 132 -11.15 4.83 -16.03
N ILE A 133 -11.80 3.88 -16.70
CA ILE A 133 -11.54 2.45 -16.53
C ILE A 133 -10.27 2.13 -17.32
N LEU A 134 -9.24 1.69 -16.62
CA LEU A 134 -7.92 1.35 -17.18
C LEU A 134 -7.86 -0.12 -17.56
N GLU A 135 -8.47 -0.99 -16.75
CA GLU A 135 -8.62 -2.42 -17.01
C GLU A 135 -9.96 -2.91 -16.44
N ASP A 136 -10.69 -3.72 -17.21
CA ASP A 136 -11.91 -4.40 -16.76
C ASP A 136 -12.03 -5.74 -17.49
N GLU A 137 -11.29 -6.72 -16.97
CA GLU A 137 -11.12 -8.04 -17.59
C GLU A 137 -11.74 -9.14 -16.73
N GLY A 138 -12.29 -10.16 -17.39
CA GLY A 138 -13.02 -11.25 -16.75
C GLY A 138 -14.46 -10.90 -16.36
N LEU A 139 -15.18 -11.87 -15.77
CA LEU A 139 -16.59 -11.69 -15.42
C LEU A 139 -16.77 -11.00 -14.07
N PRO A 140 -17.53 -9.88 -14.00
CA PRO A 140 -17.86 -9.21 -12.75
C PRO A 140 -18.47 -10.16 -11.71
N ARG A 141 -18.14 -9.92 -10.44
CA ARG A 141 -18.65 -10.68 -9.31
C ARG A 141 -19.92 -10.05 -8.74
N VAL A 142 -20.72 -10.87 -8.05
CA VAL A 142 -22.01 -10.42 -7.47
C VAL A 142 -21.84 -9.27 -6.47
N TRP A 143 -20.76 -9.29 -5.69
CA TRP A 143 -20.44 -8.24 -4.72
C TRP A 143 -20.13 -6.89 -5.37
N GLU A 144 -19.81 -6.86 -6.68
CA GLU A 144 -19.56 -5.61 -7.40
C GLU A 144 -20.87 -4.86 -7.70
N ARG A 145 -22.02 -5.55 -7.71
CA ARG A 145 -23.30 -4.99 -8.15
C ARG A 145 -23.71 -3.70 -7.42
N PRO A 146 -23.62 -3.59 -6.08
CA PRO A 146 -24.01 -2.35 -5.39
C PRO A 146 -23.19 -1.14 -5.82
N PHE A 147 -21.91 -1.33 -6.15
CA PHE A 147 -21.05 -0.27 -6.68
C PHE A 147 -21.58 0.21 -8.03
N TRP A 148 -21.80 -0.70 -8.98
CA TRP A 148 -22.36 -0.38 -10.30
C TRP A 148 -23.77 0.22 -10.23
N ALA A 149 -24.55 -0.11 -9.22
CA ALA A 149 -25.87 0.44 -8.97
C ALA A 149 -25.84 1.86 -8.34
N GLY A 150 -24.67 2.36 -7.95
CA GLY A 150 -24.51 3.66 -7.30
C GLY A 150 -24.92 3.67 -5.82
N GLU A 151 -24.93 2.50 -5.17
CA GLU A 151 -25.20 2.38 -3.73
C GLU A 151 -23.98 2.78 -2.87
N HIS A 152 -22.81 2.96 -3.50
CA HIS A 152 -21.57 3.48 -2.89
C HIS A 152 -21.12 4.77 -3.60
N PRO A 153 -21.87 5.87 -3.47
CA PRO A 153 -21.59 7.10 -4.21
C PRO A 153 -20.24 7.71 -3.82
N VAL A 154 -19.59 8.37 -4.78
CA VAL A 154 -18.39 9.18 -4.50
C VAL A 154 -18.75 10.33 -3.56
N ASP A 155 -17.93 10.53 -2.52
CA ASP A 155 -18.01 11.67 -1.63
C ASP A 155 -17.41 12.93 -2.29
N TRP A 156 -18.28 13.74 -2.89
CA TRP A 156 -17.91 15.01 -3.53
C TRP A 156 -17.82 16.14 -2.51
N GLN A 157 -16.85 17.04 -2.67
CA GLN A 157 -16.79 18.23 -1.83
C GLN A 157 -17.96 19.18 -2.13
N PRO A 158 -18.46 19.95 -1.14
CA PRO A 158 -19.51 20.93 -1.41
C PRO A 158 -19.10 21.93 -2.51
N GLY A 159 -19.89 21.99 -3.58
CA GLY A 159 -19.63 22.85 -4.74
C GLY A 159 -18.79 22.21 -5.85
N GLU A 160 -18.31 20.98 -5.65
CA GLU A 160 -17.71 20.17 -6.70
C GLU A 160 -18.82 19.61 -7.60
N MET A 161 -18.69 19.80 -8.91
CA MET A 161 -19.61 19.25 -9.89
C MET A 161 -19.01 17.92 -10.40
N PRO A 162 -19.70 16.78 -10.25
CA PRO A 162 -19.17 15.50 -10.70
C PRO A 162 -18.97 15.53 -12.21
N ASP A 163 -17.85 14.98 -12.66
CA ASP A 163 -17.64 14.75 -14.09
C ASP A 163 -18.74 13.79 -14.59
N PRO A 164 -19.44 14.08 -15.69
CA PRO A 164 -20.46 13.18 -16.25
C PRO A 164 -19.95 11.78 -16.61
N GLN A 165 -18.64 11.62 -16.79
CA GLN A 165 -17.96 10.35 -17.06
C GLN A 165 -17.46 9.66 -15.78
N ALA A 166 -17.67 10.25 -14.61
CA ALA A 166 -17.25 9.67 -13.36
C ALA A 166 -17.99 8.35 -13.09
N LEU A 167 -17.24 7.38 -12.59
CA LEU A 167 -17.77 6.16 -12.01
C LEU A 167 -18.71 6.50 -10.85
N PRO A 168 -19.74 5.67 -10.61
CA PRO A 168 -20.68 5.91 -9.53
C PRO A 168 -20.09 5.65 -8.13
N PHE A 169 -18.80 5.32 -8.02
CA PHE A 169 -18.07 5.00 -6.80
C PHE A 169 -16.60 5.41 -6.91
N ASP A 170 -15.91 5.49 -5.76
CA ASP A 170 -14.46 5.77 -5.72
C ASP A 170 -13.67 4.46 -5.96
N PRO A 171 -12.84 4.35 -7.01
CA PRO A 171 -12.05 3.14 -7.29
C PRO A 171 -11.23 2.60 -6.12
N PRO A 172 -10.55 3.42 -5.29
CA PRO A 172 -9.85 2.91 -4.12
C PRO A 172 -10.79 2.35 -3.03
N ASP A 173 -12.08 2.72 -2.97
CA ASP A 173 -13.07 2.04 -2.10
C ASP A 173 -13.52 0.70 -2.70
N PHE A 174 -13.61 0.65 -4.03
CA PHE A 174 -13.97 -0.58 -4.73
C PHE A 174 -12.88 -1.67 -4.61
N ALA A 175 -11.61 -1.28 -4.69
CA ALA A 175 -10.48 -2.15 -4.39
C ALA A 175 -10.49 -2.63 -2.92
N ASP A 176 -10.86 -1.75 -1.99
CA ASP A 176 -10.99 -2.09 -0.57
C ASP A 176 -12.15 -3.08 -0.31
N ALA A 177 -13.27 -2.93 -1.02
CA ALA A 177 -14.39 -3.87 -0.95
C ALA A 177 -14.02 -5.26 -1.50
N ALA A 178 -13.17 -5.33 -2.53
CA ALA A 178 -12.63 -6.59 -3.01
C ALA A 178 -11.83 -7.30 -1.90
N ASN A 179 -10.97 -6.56 -1.19
CA ASN A 179 -10.24 -7.07 -0.04
C ASN A 179 -11.17 -7.64 1.03
N ASN A 180 -12.21 -6.88 1.41
CA ASN A 180 -13.17 -7.34 2.40
C ASN A 180 -13.93 -8.59 1.95
N GLN A 181 -14.30 -8.67 0.69
CA GLN A 181 -14.99 -9.85 0.16
C GLN A 181 -14.13 -11.12 0.23
N TRP A 182 -12.81 -11.02 0.05
CA TRP A 182 -11.92 -12.18 0.00
C TRP A 182 -11.30 -12.52 1.35
N LEU A 183 -11.01 -11.50 2.17
CA LEU A 183 -10.20 -11.62 3.39
C LEU A 183 -10.94 -11.16 4.65
N GLY A 184 -12.15 -10.59 4.50
CA GLY A 184 -13.02 -10.21 5.62
C GLY A 184 -12.56 -9.02 6.44
N PHE A 185 -11.78 -8.11 5.84
CA PHE A 185 -11.41 -6.83 6.45
C PHE A 185 -11.23 -5.72 5.42
N HIS A 186 -11.22 -4.48 5.89
CA HIS A 186 -10.99 -3.27 5.11
C HIS A 186 -9.64 -2.63 5.45
N TYR A 187 -8.89 -2.17 4.45
CA TYR A 187 -7.77 -1.25 4.61
C TYR A 187 -8.22 0.17 4.93
N ARG A 188 -9.33 0.61 4.34
CA ARG A 188 -9.75 2.02 4.38
C ARG A 188 -10.94 2.24 5.30
N ALA A 189 -11.96 1.38 5.26
CA ALA A 189 -13.07 1.48 6.19
C ALA A 189 -12.63 1.21 7.63
N GLY A 190 -13.23 1.93 8.59
CA GLY A 190 -13.02 1.63 10.01
C GLY A 190 -13.62 0.28 10.38
N ALA A 191 -13.17 -0.29 11.51
CA ALA A 191 -13.76 -1.50 12.05
C ALA A 191 -15.28 -1.32 12.24
N GLU A 192 -16.08 -2.16 11.58
CA GLU A 192 -17.56 -2.08 11.67
C GLU A 192 -18.06 -2.35 13.10
N ASN A 193 -17.29 -3.12 13.86
CA ASN A 193 -17.50 -3.43 15.27
C ASN A 193 -16.15 -3.73 15.94
N GLU A 194 -16.12 -3.80 17.28
CA GLU A 194 -14.89 -4.03 18.06
C GLU A 194 -14.17 -5.35 17.76
N SER A 195 -14.84 -6.30 17.12
CA SER A 195 -14.28 -7.62 16.75
C SER A 195 -13.84 -7.69 15.27
N ALA A 196 -14.03 -6.61 14.51
CA ALA A 196 -13.62 -6.57 13.12
C ALA A 196 -12.11 -6.51 13.04
N LEU A 197 -11.53 -7.33 12.17
CA LEU A 197 -10.09 -7.35 11.93
C LEU A 197 -9.71 -6.01 11.27
N SER A 198 -8.68 -5.35 11.79
CA SER A 198 -8.14 -4.14 11.19
C SER A 198 -6.74 -4.42 10.59
N PRO A 199 -6.27 -3.60 9.64
CA PRO A 199 -4.91 -3.69 9.13
C PRO A 199 -3.85 -3.51 10.23
N GLY A 200 -4.21 -2.83 11.33
CA GLY A 200 -3.33 -2.65 12.48
C GLY A 200 -3.11 -3.93 13.28
N ASP A 201 -3.99 -4.92 13.14
CA ASP A 201 -3.92 -6.20 13.88
C ASP A 201 -3.12 -7.27 13.12
N ILE A 202 -2.75 -7.02 11.86
CA ILE A 202 -2.05 -7.98 11.01
C ILE A 202 -0.58 -7.58 10.93
N SER A 203 0.28 -8.33 11.61
CA SER A 203 1.72 -8.11 11.62
C SER A 203 2.40 -8.58 10.33
N VAL A 204 3.49 -7.93 9.94
CA VAL A 204 4.30 -8.28 8.76
C VAL A 204 5.79 -8.08 9.05
N CYS A 205 6.61 -8.99 8.54
CA CYS A 205 8.07 -8.88 8.60
C CYS A 205 8.55 -7.95 7.47
N GLY A 206 9.28 -6.90 7.81
CA GLY A 206 9.89 -5.99 6.83
C GLY A 206 11.24 -6.49 6.33
N PHE A 207 11.54 -6.21 5.07
CA PHE A 207 12.82 -6.51 4.43
C PHE A 207 13.25 -5.35 3.54
N THR A 208 14.55 -5.03 3.60
CA THR A 208 15.20 -4.10 2.67
C THR A 208 15.85 -4.89 1.54
N LEU A 209 15.58 -4.47 0.31
CA LEU A 209 16.12 -5.05 -0.92
C LEU A 209 17.30 -4.22 -1.40
N LEU A 210 18.50 -4.78 -1.30
CA LEU A 210 19.72 -4.15 -1.79
C LEU A 210 20.11 -4.76 -3.15
N PRO A 211 20.65 -3.96 -4.08
CA PRO A 211 21.22 -4.51 -5.30
C PRO A 211 22.30 -5.54 -4.98
N LYS A 212 22.30 -6.69 -5.65
CA LYS A 212 23.32 -7.73 -5.44
C LYS A 212 24.74 -7.19 -5.51
N GLY A 213 25.56 -7.55 -4.52
CA GLY A 213 26.97 -7.18 -4.48
C GLY A 213 27.24 -5.76 -3.99
N HIS A 214 26.22 -5.06 -3.48
CA HIS A 214 26.43 -3.85 -2.69
C HIS A 214 27.08 -4.25 -1.36
N GLN A 215 28.37 -3.97 -1.19
CA GLN A 215 29.01 -4.11 0.11
C GLN A 215 28.46 -3.03 1.04
N THR A 216 27.53 -3.39 1.91
CA THR A 216 27.12 -2.51 3.01
C THR A 216 28.34 -2.32 3.93
N ASN A 217 28.86 -1.10 4.03
CA ASN A 217 29.81 -0.76 5.07
C ASN A 217 29.08 -0.87 6.43
N PRO A 218 29.50 -1.73 7.37
CA PRO A 218 28.80 -1.92 8.64
C PRO A 218 28.61 -0.64 9.47
N ALA A 219 29.34 0.44 9.14
CA ALA A 219 29.21 1.75 9.77
C ALA A 219 27.99 2.57 9.32
N GLU A 220 27.29 2.19 8.24
CA GLU A 220 26.20 2.98 7.66
C GLU A 220 24.79 2.54 8.13
N VAL A 221 24.70 1.39 8.82
CA VAL A 221 23.42 0.79 9.28
C VAL A 221 22.94 1.34 10.62
N ILE A 222 23.70 2.20 11.30
CA ILE A 222 23.24 2.85 12.54
C ILE A 222 22.54 4.15 12.16
N PRO A 223 21.23 4.32 12.43
CA PRO A 223 20.60 5.62 12.28
C PRO A 223 21.27 6.57 13.27
N ALA A 224 21.98 7.58 12.77
CA ALA A 224 22.55 8.61 13.63
C ALA A 224 21.43 9.21 14.49
N PRO A 225 21.62 9.38 15.81
CA PRO A 225 20.59 9.98 16.66
C PRO A 225 20.28 11.37 16.11
N ARG A 226 19.00 11.63 15.82
CA ARG A 226 18.53 12.94 15.38
C ARG A 226 19.00 13.98 16.40
N ARG A 227 19.94 14.83 15.99
CA ARG A 227 20.40 15.96 16.79
C ARG A 227 19.19 16.81 17.15
N ALA A 228 18.91 16.93 18.45
CA ALA A 228 18.00 17.91 18.97
C ALA A 228 18.43 19.29 18.46
N VAL A 229 17.51 20.00 17.82
CA VAL A 229 17.72 21.38 17.36
C VAL A 229 17.67 22.25 18.61
N ASP A 230 18.83 22.52 19.20
CA ASP A 230 18.96 23.49 20.28
C ASP A 230 18.87 24.90 19.68
N GLY A 231 17.73 25.55 19.91
CA GLY A 231 17.51 26.93 19.56
C GLY A 231 18.32 27.86 20.47
N THR A 232 19.39 28.45 19.94
CA THR A 232 19.98 29.67 20.51
C THR A 232 20.47 30.62 19.42
N ALA A 233 19.58 31.48 18.94
CA ALA A 233 19.95 32.62 18.11
C ALA A 233 20.67 33.67 18.96
N ARG A 234 22.00 33.75 18.84
CA ARG A 234 22.82 34.78 19.49
C ARG A 234 23.03 35.95 18.52
N ARG A 235 22.38 37.09 18.81
CA ARG A 235 22.62 38.39 18.17
C ARG A 235 24.06 38.88 18.42
N ARG A 236 24.72 39.35 17.36
CA ARG A 236 25.82 40.34 17.25
C ARG A 236 26.07 40.50 15.73
N GLY A 237 25.95 41.62 15.04
CA GLY A 237 26.21 43.02 15.37
C GLY A 237 27.46 43.49 14.62
N ILE A 238 27.40 44.70 14.03
CA ILE A 238 28.48 45.51 13.37
C ILE A 238 28.72 45.13 11.89
N PHE A 239 28.78 45.97 10.84
CA PHE A 239 29.05 47.40 10.55
C PHE A 239 28.04 47.88 9.46
N GLY A 240 27.67 49.14 9.21
CA GLY A 240 28.34 50.43 9.39
C GLY A 240 28.52 51.10 8.02
N TRP A 241 27.91 52.28 7.84
CA TRP A 241 28.09 53.31 6.78
C TRP A 241 27.29 53.26 5.47
N LEU A 242 26.32 54.18 5.31
CA LEU A 242 26.50 55.47 4.61
C LEU A 242 25.28 56.37 4.86
N GLY A 243 25.54 57.60 5.32
CA GLY A 243 24.53 58.64 5.52
C GLY A 243 24.30 59.50 4.28
N GLY A 244 23.27 60.33 4.33
CA GLY A 244 23.10 61.46 3.42
C GLY A 244 21.65 61.81 3.13
N ASP A 245 21.03 62.53 4.07
CA ASP A 245 19.77 63.26 3.91
C ASP A 245 19.83 64.27 2.75
N ARG A 246 18.75 64.38 1.95
CA ARG A 246 18.18 65.68 1.56
C ARG A 246 16.82 65.56 0.88
N VAL A 247 15.84 66.12 1.58
CA VAL A 247 14.53 66.56 1.09
C VAL A 247 14.69 67.74 0.14
N SER A 248 13.96 67.72 -0.97
CA SER A 248 13.17 68.86 -1.47
C SER A 248 12.28 68.40 -2.63
N GLN A 249 10.97 68.41 -2.37
CA GLN A 249 9.95 68.52 -3.41
C GLN A 249 9.94 69.95 -3.95
N HIS A 250 9.77 70.12 -5.26
CA HIS A 250 9.07 71.26 -5.83
C HIS A 250 8.59 70.93 -7.25
N GLU A 251 7.29 71.19 -7.43
CA GLU A 251 6.50 71.41 -8.66
C GLU A 251 6.22 70.24 -9.62
#